data_AF-A0A956CI07-F1
#
_entry.id   AF-A0A956CI07-F1
#
_cell.length_a   1.000
_cell.length_b   1.000
_cell.length_c   1.000
_cell.angle_alpha   90.00
_cell.angle_beta   90.00
_cell.angle_gamma   90.00
#
_symmetry.space_group_name_H-M   'P 1'
#
loop_
_entity.id
_entity.type
_entity.pdbx_description
1 polymer ?
#
loop_
_entity_poly.entity_id
_entity_poly.type
_entity_poly.pdbx_seq_one_letter_code
_entity_poly.pdbx_strand_id
1 'polypeptide(L)'
;MADVVIEHTYNCSEDTFWDKIFFDEEYNQRMFKEALEFPHYEVTKSEDGDKEVRRTVNVVPKLGPMPGPVKKLIGDGLGYEEEGVYDKATRKYSIKITPNKLADKINITGKMYTKPEGDGKLKRVFECSVNAKIFGIGGLLEKQIIGDMQTSYAKAAEFTNKFVAEKGL
;
A
#
# COMPACT_ATOMS: atom_id res chain seq x y z
N MET A 1 -5.91 -4.52 17.62
CA MET A 1 -4.72 -4.86 16.81
C MET A 1 -5.12 -6.05 15.97
N ALA A 2 -5.05 -5.87 14.66
CA ALA A 2 -5.40 -6.87 13.68
C ALA A 2 -4.24 -7.00 12.70
N ASP A 3 -3.71 -8.22 12.59
CA ASP A 3 -2.66 -8.58 11.65
C ASP A 3 -3.30 -9.21 10.41
N VAL A 4 -2.81 -8.84 9.23
CA VAL A 4 -3.28 -9.37 7.96
C VAL A 4 -2.11 -9.62 7.01
N VAL A 5 -2.21 -10.69 6.23
CA VAL A 5 -1.33 -10.98 5.11
C VAL A 5 -2.15 -10.87 3.84
N ILE A 6 -1.69 -10.07 2.88
CA ILE A 6 -2.33 -9.87 1.58
C ILE A 6 -1.34 -10.29 0.49
N GLU A 7 -1.73 -11.26 -0.33
CA GLU A 7 -0.88 -11.86 -1.36
C GLU A 7 -1.51 -11.76 -2.74
N HIS A 8 -0.71 -11.40 -3.74
CA HIS A 8 -1.15 -11.38 -5.14
C HIS A 8 -0.01 -11.84 -6.05
N THR A 9 -0.36 -12.59 -7.10
CA THR A 9 0.60 -13.00 -8.13
C THR A 9 0.72 -11.92 -9.20
N TYR A 10 1.96 -11.53 -9.49
CA TYR A 10 2.32 -10.64 -10.60
C TYR A 10 3.03 -11.43 -11.70
N ASN A 11 2.70 -11.13 -12.96
CA ASN A 11 3.22 -11.80 -14.14
C ASN A 11 4.57 -11.24 -14.59
N CYS A 12 5.45 -10.94 -13.64
CA CYS A 12 6.81 -10.48 -13.90
C CYS A 12 7.80 -11.09 -12.90
N SER A 13 9.09 -11.02 -13.20
CA SER A 13 10.15 -11.45 -12.29
C SER A 13 10.29 -10.47 -11.12
N GLU A 14 10.91 -10.94 -10.04
CA GLU A 14 11.23 -10.10 -8.89
C GLU A 14 12.08 -8.89 -9.27
N ASP A 15 13.09 -9.07 -10.12
CA ASP A 15 13.93 -7.98 -10.63
C ASP A 15 13.10 -6.95 -11.39
N THR A 16 12.22 -7.40 -12.30
CA THR A 16 11.32 -6.47 -13.02
C THR A 16 10.46 -5.68 -12.04
N PHE A 17 9.88 -6.33 -11.03
CA PHE A 17 9.01 -5.65 -10.08
C PHE A 17 9.75 -4.57 -9.28
N TRP A 18 10.88 -4.92 -8.67
CA TRP A 18 11.61 -3.96 -7.83
C TRP A 18 12.36 -2.91 -8.62
N ASP A 19 13.01 -3.30 -9.73
CA ASP A 19 13.94 -2.44 -10.45
C ASP A 19 13.23 -1.57 -11.51
N LYS A 20 12.03 -1.96 -11.96
CA LYS A 20 11.32 -1.29 -13.07
C LYS A 20 9.89 -0.87 -12.78
N ILE A 21 9.24 -1.37 -11.73
CA ILE A 21 7.81 -1.12 -11.50
C ILE A 21 7.58 -0.38 -10.18
N PHE A 22 8.06 -0.91 -9.05
CA PHE A 22 7.64 -0.44 -7.73
C PHE A 22 7.96 1.05 -7.46
N PHE A 23 9.07 1.55 -8.00
CA PHE A 23 9.50 2.95 -7.91
C PHE A 23 9.28 3.76 -9.18
N ASP A 24 8.72 3.16 -10.24
CA ASP A 24 8.49 3.86 -11.50
C ASP A 24 7.38 4.91 -11.36
N GLU A 25 7.66 6.14 -11.81
CA GLU A 25 6.73 7.26 -11.64
C GLU A 25 5.45 7.05 -12.46
N GLU A 26 5.58 6.63 -13.71
CA GLU A 26 4.43 6.41 -14.60
C GLU A 26 3.49 5.36 -14.00
N TYR A 27 4.03 4.20 -13.64
CA TYR A 27 3.28 3.12 -12.99
C TYR A 27 2.56 3.62 -11.75
N ASN A 28 3.26 4.32 -10.84
CA ASN A 28 2.66 4.80 -9.60
C ASN A 28 1.54 5.83 -9.86
N GLN A 29 1.77 6.81 -10.75
CA GLN A 29 0.74 7.79 -11.08
C GLN A 29 -0.52 7.13 -11.64
N ARG A 30 -0.36 6.19 -12.59
CA ARG A 30 -1.46 5.45 -13.21
C ARG A 30 -2.17 4.52 -12.22
N MET A 31 -1.40 3.80 -11.41
CA MET A 31 -1.92 2.93 -10.35
C MET A 31 -2.83 3.70 -9.40
N PHE A 32 -2.31 4.77 -8.79
CA PHE A 32 -3.05 5.46 -7.74
C PHE A 32 -4.18 6.31 -8.29
N LYS A 33 -3.98 7.03 -9.40
CA LYS A 33 -4.99 7.97 -9.92
C LYS A 33 -6.00 7.33 -10.87
N GLU A 34 -5.58 6.38 -11.72
CA GLU A 34 -6.48 5.78 -12.71
C GLU A 34 -7.10 4.47 -12.20
N ALA A 35 -6.29 3.54 -11.70
CA ALA A 35 -6.77 2.21 -11.32
C ALA A 35 -7.47 2.20 -9.95
N LEU A 36 -6.89 2.91 -8.98
CA LEU A 36 -7.43 3.01 -7.62
C LEU A 36 -8.34 4.22 -7.43
N GLU A 37 -8.28 5.19 -8.36
CA GLU A 37 -9.08 6.41 -8.32
C GLU A 37 -8.90 7.20 -7.02
N PHE A 38 -7.68 7.21 -6.47
CA PHE A 38 -7.36 7.94 -5.25
C PHE A 38 -7.43 9.44 -5.51
N PRO A 39 -8.19 10.21 -4.71
CA PRO A 39 -8.26 11.66 -4.85
C PRO A 39 -6.90 12.36 -4.82
N HIS A 40 -5.92 11.80 -4.11
CA HIS A 40 -4.58 12.37 -4.02
C HIS A 40 -3.52 11.28 -3.86
N TYR A 41 -2.43 11.43 -4.60
CA TYR A 41 -1.18 10.68 -4.47
C TYR A 41 -0.02 11.58 -4.90
N GLU A 42 0.97 11.70 -4.03
CA GLU A 42 2.18 12.48 -4.26
C GLU A 42 3.38 11.83 -3.57
N VAL A 43 4.51 11.75 -4.27
CA VAL A 43 5.80 11.41 -3.64
C VAL A 43 6.42 12.71 -3.14
N THR A 44 6.47 12.88 -1.82
CA THR A 44 6.97 14.11 -1.18
C THR A 44 8.45 14.06 -0.87
N LYS A 45 9.00 12.86 -0.68
CA LYS A 45 10.43 12.63 -0.48
C LYS A 45 10.83 11.33 -1.16
N SER A 46 11.97 11.32 -1.83
CA SER A 46 12.59 10.11 -2.38
C SER A 46 14.10 10.26 -2.33
N GLU A 47 14.76 9.32 -1.66
CA GLU A 47 16.22 9.27 -1.51
C GLU A 47 16.68 7.85 -1.88
N ASP A 48 17.44 7.75 -2.97
CA ASP A 48 18.07 6.50 -3.39
C ASP A 48 19.53 6.46 -2.91
N GLY A 49 19.80 5.67 -1.87
CA GLY A 49 21.14 5.47 -1.33
C GLY A 49 21.73 4.11 -1.73
N ASP A 50 23.00 3.88 -1.36
CA ASP A 50 23.70 2.64 -1.72
C ASP A 50 23.03 1.36 -1.19
N LYS A 51 22.48 1.41 0.03
CA LYS A 51 21.90 0.24 0.72
C LYS A 51 20.39 0.22 0.72
N GLU A 52 19.77 1.38 0.68
CA GLU A 52 18.34 1.53 0.88
C GLU A 52 17.76 2.66 0.04
N VAL A 53 16.47 2.53 -0.31
CA VAL A 53 15.67 3.62 -0.86
C VAL A 53 14.68 4.07 0.22
N ARG A 54 14.68 5.35 0.55
CA ARG A 54 13.72 5.96 1.48
C ARG A 54 12.73 6.78 0.70
N ARG A 55 11.44 6.52 0.90
CA ARG A 55 10.35 7.21 0.21
C ARG A 55 9.28 7.65 1.19
N THR A 56 8.83 8.90 1.06
CA THR A 56 7.64 9.40 1.74
C THR A 56 6.59 9.75 0.70
N VAL A 57 5.36 9.28 0.89
CA VAL A 57 4.23 9.62 0.03
C VAL A 57 3.06 10.15 0.84
N ASN A 58 2.35 11.12 0.26
CA ASN A 58 1.07 11.60 0.77
C ASN A 58 -0.06 11.02 -0.07
N VAL A 59 -1.07 10.48 0.62
CA VAL A 59 -2.16 9.75 -0.03
C VAL A 59 -3.50 10.16 0.58
N VAL A 60 -4.50 10.33 -0.28
CA VAL A 60 -5.91 10.29 0.11
C VAL A 60 -6.53 9.11 -0.64
N PRO A 61 -6.79 7.98 0.03
CA PRO A 61 -7.42 6.82 -0.59
C PRO A 61 -8.89 7.07 -0.93
N LYS A 62 -9.39 6.33 -1.93
CA LYS A 62 -10.82 6.15 -2.16
C LYS A 62 -11.37 5.18 -1.12
N LEU A 63 -12.18 5.69 -0.19
CA LEU A 63 -12.77 4.88 0.87
C LEU A 63 -14.03 4.15 0.39
N GLY A 64 -14.20 2.91 0.82
CA GLY A 64 -15.43 2.16 0.62
C GLY A 64 -16.61 2.68 1.46
N PRO A 65 -17.79 2.06 1.32
CA PRO A 65 -18.92 2.33 2.20
C PRO A 65 -18.56 2.05 3.66
N MET A 66 -18.80 3.01 4.54
CA MET A 66 -18.42 2.91 5.95
C MET A 66 -19.63 2.81 6.88
N PRO A 67 -19.53 2.04 7.98
CA PRO A 67 -20.51 2.07 9.05
C PRO A 67 -20.66 3.47 9.65
N GLY A 68 -21.88 3.83 10.07
CA GLY A 68 -22.20 5.15 10.62
C GLY A 68 -21.23 5.65 11.72
N PRO A 69 -20.86 4.84 12.73
CA PRO A 69 -19.89 5.23 13.74
C PRO A 69 -18.49 5.54 13.19
N VAL A 70 -18.02 4.77 12.19
CA VAL A 70 -16.73 4.99 11.53
C VAL A 70 -16.79 6.27 10.69
N LYS A 71 -17.86 6.46 9.92
CA LYS A 71 -18.06 7.67 9.11
C LYS A 71 -18.10 8.94 9.98
N LYS A 72 -18.78 8.91 11.13
CA LYS A 72 -18.79 10.04 12.08
C LYS A 72 -17.40 10.38 12.61
N LEU A 73 -16.57 9.36 12.82
CA LEU A 73 -15.24 9.52 13.37
C LEU A 73 -14.26 10.13 12.34
N ILE A 74 -14.28 9.67 11.09
CA ILE A 74 -13.31 10.10 10.07
C ILE A 74 -13.81 11.24 9.18
N GLY A 75 -15.13 11.47 9.13
CA GLY A 75 -15.76 12.52 8.32
C GLY A 75 -15.68 12.23 6.83
N ASP A 76 -15.40 13.26 6.03
CA ASP A 76 -15.39 13.21 4.57
C ASP A 76 -14.16 12.53 3.94
N GLY A 77 -13.23 12.04 4.76
CA GLY A 77 -12.06 11.32 4.26
C GLY A 77 -10.95 11.17 5.29
N LEU A 78 -10.07 10.21 5.01
CA LEU A 78 -8.84 9.94 5.73
C LEU A 78 -7.70 10.11 4.75
N GLY A 79 -6.75 10.99 5.04
CA GLY A 79 -5.47 11.06 4.32
C GLY A 79 -4.36 10.53 5.21
N TYR A 80 -3.22 10.20 4.63
CA TYR A 80 -2.07 9.75 5.39
C TYR A 80 -0.75 10.06 4.70
N GLU A 81 0.28 10.17 5.52
CA GLU A 81 1.67 10.08 5.08
C GLU A 81 2.13 8.63 5.27
N GLU A 82 2.76 8.06 4.26
CA GLU A 82 3.43 6.77 4.31
C GLU A 82 4.93 6.99 4.24
N GLU A 83 5.64 6.52 5.26
CA GLU A 83 7.09 6.43 5.31
C GLU A 83 7.53 5.02 4.94
N GLY A 84 8.36 4.90 3.91
CA GLY A 84 8.81 3.64 3.36
C GLY A 84 10.33 3.52 3.28
N VAL A 85 10.84 2.33 3.58
CA VAL A 85 12.26 1.99 3.50
C VAL A 85 12.43 0.66 2.78
N TYR A 86 13.05 0.70 1.60
CA TYR A 86 13.43 -0.47 0.83
C TYR A 86 14.86 -0.86 1.11
N ASP A 87 15.08 -2.05 1.64
CA ASP A 87 16.42 -2.62 1.79
C ASP A 87 16.80 -3.39 0.51
N LYS A 88 17.85 -2.92 -0.19
CA LYS A 88 18.27 -3.47 -1.49
C LYS A 88 18.87 -4.87 -1.38
N ALA A 89 19.46 -5.21 -0.23
CA ALA A 89 20.11 -6.50 -0.01
C ALA A 89 19.08 -7.62 0.20
N THR A 90 17.98 -7.31 0.88
CA THR A 90 16.94 -8.27 1.26
C THR A 90 15.69 -8.18 0.40
N ARG A 91 15.55 -7.13 -0.42
CA ARG A 91 14.38 -6.82 -1.25
C ARG A 91 13.09 -6.77 -0.43
N LYS A 92 13.16 -6.05 0.70
CA LYS A 92 12.04 -5.85 1.61
C LYS A 92 11.76 -4.38 1.78
N TYR A 93 10.50 -4.00 1.64
CA TYR A 93 10.02 -2.64 1.85
C TYR A 93 9.22 -2.57 3.16
N SER A 94 9.76 -1.84 4.14
CA SER A 94 9.08 -1.58 5.41
C SER A 94 8.27 -0.30 5.30
N ILE A 95 7.06 -0.33 5.82
CA ILE A 95 6.08 0.75 5.74
C ILE A 95 5.62 1.16 7.15
N LYS A 96 5.52 2.46 7.37
CA LYS A 96 4.83 3.06 8.51
C LYS A 96 3.88 4.14 7.99
N ILE A 97 2.64 4.10 8.42
CA ILE A 97 1.61 5.05 7.99
C ILE A 97 1.20 5.92 9.17
N THR A 98 1.21 7.23 8.95
CA THR A 98 0.74 8.25 9.88
C THR A 98 -0.48 8.94 9.28
N PRO A 99 -1.70 8.68 9.79
CA PRO A 99 -2.89 9.33 9.26
C PRO A 99 -2.97 10.80 9.68
N ASN A 100 -3.54 11.64 8.81
CA ASN A 100 -3.71 13.07 9.06
C ASN A 100 -4.75 13.39 10.14
N LYS A 101 -5.60 12.41 10.47
CA LYS A 101 -6.57 12.43 11.56
C LYS A 101 -6.29 11.23 12.44
N LEU A 102 -6.49 11.39 13.74
CA LEU A 102 -6.39 10.29 14.71
C LEU A 102 -4.98 9.66 14.75
N ALA A 103 -3.93 10.43 14.47
CA ALA A 103 -2.54 9.96 14.44
C ALA A 103 -2.13 9.25 15.74
N ASP A 104 -2.56 9.76 16.91
CA ASP A 104 -2.28 9.14 18.22
C ASP A 104 -3.15 7.92 18.53
N LYS A 105 -4.13 7.61 17.67
CA LYS A 105 -5.12 6.55 17.87
C LYS A 105 -5.00 5.43 16.85
N ILE A 106 -4.43 5.69 15.68
CA ILE A 106 -4.28 4.71 14.61
C ILE A 106 -2.80 4.55 14.32
N ASN A 107 -2.32 3.31 14.43
CA ASN A 107 -0.98 2.93 14.02
C ASN A 107 -1.08 1.81 13.00
N ILE A 108 -0.47 2.01 11.83
CA ILE A 108 -0.38 1.00 10.78
C ILE A 108 1.09 0.86 10.38
N THR A 109 1.56 -0.38 10.39
CA THR A 109 2.90 -0.74 9.90
C THR A 109 2.79 -1.95 9.01
N GLY A 110 3.73 -2.10 8.08
CA GLY A 110 3.76 -3.27 7.23
C GLY A 110 5.12 -3.58 6.64
N LYS A 111 5.21 -4.75 6.02
CA LYS A 111 6.37 -5.23 5.27
C LYS A 111 5.89 -5.80 3.96
N MET A 112 6.46 -5.33 2.87
CA MET A 112 6.25 -5.85 1.53
C MET A 112 7.49 -6.56 1.04
N TYR A 113 7.31 -7.74 0.47
CA TYR A 113 8.38 -8.52 -0.14
C TYR A 113 7.78 -9.44 -1.20
N THR A 114 8.66 -10.12 -1.92
CA THR A 114 8.28 -11.01 -3.03
C THR A 114 8.76 -12.43 -2.76
N LYS A 115 8.05 -13.39 -3.34
CA LYS A 115 8.47 -14.79 -3.42
C LYS A 115 8.39 -15.21 -4.88
N PRO A 116 9.45 -15.78 -5.49
CA PRO A 116 9.37 -16.28 -6.85
C PRO A 116 8.35 -17.42 -6.95
N GLU A 117 7.56 -17.44 -8.03
CA GLU A 117 6.58 -18.52 -8.30
C GLU A 117 6.91 -19.35 -9.55
N GLY A 118 8.08 -19.12 -10.17
CA GLY A 118 8.46 -19.76 -11.43
C GLY A 118 7.85 -19.07 -12.66
N ASP A 119 8.28 -19.48 -13.86
CA ASP A 119 7.71 -19.02 -15.14
C ASP A 119 7.64 -17.49 -15.32
N GLY A 120 8.63 -16.76 -14.79
CA GLY A 120 8.66 -15.30 -14.85
C GLY A 120 7.55 -14.63 -14.03
N LYS A 121 7.04 -15.30 -12.98
CA LYS A 121 6.04 -14.78 -12.05
C LYS A 121 6.58 -14.68 -10.64
N LEU A 122 5.96 -13.81 -9.86
CA LEU A 122 6.20 -13.67 -8.43
C LEU A 122 4.89 -13.58 -7.66
N LYS A 123 4.95 -13.93 -6.38
CA LYS A 123 3.94 -13.58 -5.37
C LYS A 123 4.43 -12.38 -4.60
N ARG A 124 3.70 -11.27 -4.69
CA ARG A 124 3.93 -10.12 -3.83
C ARG A 124 3.16 -10.33 -2.54
N VAL A 125 3.86 -10.27 -1.42
CA VAL A 125 3.34 -10.46 -0.07
C VAL A 125 3.39 -9.14 0.67
N PHE A 126 2.29 -8.77 1.32
CA PHE A 126 2.23 -7.65 2.24
C PHE A 126 1.71 -8.11 3.60
N GLU A 127 2.56 -8.03 4.62
CA GLU A 127 2.21 -8.28 6.02
C GLU A 127 1.93 -6.93 6.67
N CYS A 128 0.78 -6.76 7.31
CA CYS A 128 0.36 -5.48 7.89
C CYS A 128 -0.26 -5.67 9.27
N SER A 129 0.09 -4.78 10.19
CA SER A 129 -0.54 -4.65 11.50
C SER A 129 -1.29 -3.33 11.57
N VAL A 130 -2.60 -3.40 11.85
CA VAL A 130 -3.47 -2.25 12.06
C VAL A 130 -3.89 -2.20 13.53
N ASN A 131 -3.65 -1.08 14.20
CA ASN A 131 -4.04 -0.87 15.59
C ASN A 131 -4.83 0.43 15.74
N ALA A 132 -6.11 0.33 16.11
CA ALA A 132 -6.97 1.47 16.41
C ALA A 132 -7.38 1.50 17.89
N LYS A 133 -6.82 2.45 18.65
CA LYS A 133 -7.06 2.65 20.08
C LYS A 133 -8.24 3.58 20.35
N ILE A 134 -9.44 3.17 19.91
CA ILE A 134 -10.67 3.95 20.04
C ILE A 134 -11.73 3.12 20.78
N PHE A 135 -12.14 3.59 21.95
CA PHE A 135 -13.09 2.88 22.81
C PHE A 135 -14.41 2.60 22.08
N GLY A 136 -14.87 1.36 22.10
CA GLY A 136 -16.14 0.91 21.52
C GLY A 136 -16.16 0.76 19.99
N ILE A 137 -15.22 1.35 19.23
CA ILE A 137 -15.23 1.32 17.76
C ILE A 137 -13.90 0.92 17.10
N GLY A 138 -12.83 0.71 17.88
CA GLY A 138 -11.50 0.39 17.35
C GLY A 138 -11.49 -0.83 16.43
N GLY A 139 -12.05 -1.96 16.86
CA GLY A 139 -12.10 -3.17 16.04
C GLY A 139 -12.91 -3.02 14.74
N LEU A 140 -13.96 -2.18 14.74
CA LEU A 140 -14.74 -1.88 13.54
C LEU A 140 -13.92 -1.06 12.55
N LEU A 141 -13.15 -0.08 13.05
CA LEU A 141 -12.25 0.72 12.23
C LEU A 141 -11.10 -0.13 11.67
N GLU A 142 -10.48 -0.99 12.48
CA GLU A 142 -9.44 -1.93 12.03
C GLU A 142 -9.96 -2.81 10.87
N LYS A 143 -11.16 -3.38 11.03
CA LYS A 143 -11.79 -4.18 9.98
C LYS A 143 -12.08 -3.38 8.71
N GLN A 144 -12.54 -2.14 8.83
CA GLN A 144 -12.78 -1.26 7.69
C GLN A 144 -11.49 -0.99 6.92
N ILE A 145 -10.42 -0.57 7.62
CA ILE A 145 -9.11 -0.28 7.03
C ILE A 145 -8.55 -1.52 6.31
N ILE A 146 -8.65 -2.71 6.93
CA ILE A 146 -8.21 -3.96 6.31
C ILE A 146 -9.02 -4.28 5.05
N GLY A 147 -10.35 -4.13 5.11
CA GLY A 147 -11.22 -4.37 3.95
C GLY A 147 -10.94 -3.43 2.78
N ASP A 148 -10.70 -2.15 3.06
CA ASP A 148 -10.30 -1.17 2.05
C ASP A 148 -8.93 -1.53 1.45
N MET A 149 -7.94 -1.87 2.28
CA MET A 149 -6.61 -2.31 1.80
C MET A 149 -6.69 -3.55 0.91
N GLN A 150 -7.44 -4.59 1.31
CA GLN A 150 -7.63 -5.80 0.52
C GLN A 150 -8.26 -5.49 -0.84
N THR A 151 -9.28 -4.65 -0.86
CA THR A 151 -9.97 -4.22 -2.09
C THR A 151 -9.01 -3.45 -3.01
N SER A 152 -8.29 -2.47 -2.48
CA SER A 152 -7.31 -1.69 -3.25
C SER A 152 -6.17 -2.58 -3.77
N TYR A 153 -5.68 -3.53 -2.98
CA TYR A 153 -4.58 -4.38 -3.40
C TYR A 153 -4.98 -5.39 -4.48
N ALA A 154 -6.22 -5.88 -4.45
CA ALA A 154 -6.77 -6.71 -5.52
C ALA A 154 -6.80 -5.93 -6.85
N LYS A 155 -7.36 -4.71 -6.84
CA LYS A 155 -7.37 -3.83 -8.02
C LYS A 155 -5.95 -3.51 -8.50
N ALA A 156 -5.05 -3.23 -7.56
CA ALA A 156 -3.65 -2.96 -7.88
C ALA A 156 -2.96 -4.16 -8.52
N ALA A 157 -3.26 -5.38 -8.09
CA ALA A 157 -2.72 -6.58 -8.71
C ALA A 157 -3.20 -6.74 -10.16
N GLU A 158 -4.49 -6.53 -10.42
CA GLU A 158 -5.05 -6.56 -11.77
C GLU A 158 -4.39 -5.50 -12.67
N PHE A 159 -4.26 -4.27 -12.18
CA PHE A 159 -3.60 -3.20 -12.93
C PHE A 159 -2.12 -3.51 -13.19
N THR A 160 -1.40 -4.02 -12.20
CA THR A 160 0.03 -4.35 -12.35
C THR A 160 0.24 -5.35 -13.46
N ASN A 161 -0.58 -6.41 -13.51
CA ASN A 161 -0.50 -7.41 -14.58
C ASN A 161 -0.85 -6.83 -15.96
N LYS A 162 -1.79 -5.88 -16.03
CA LYS A 162 -2.08 -5.16 -17.27
C LYS A 162 -0.91 -4.28 -17.71
N PHE A 163 -0.31 -3.55 -16.79
CA PHE A 163 0.82 -2.66 -17.06
C PHE A 163 2.06 -3.44 -17.52
N VAL A 164 2.37 -4.56 -16.85
CA VAL A 164 3.42 -5.50 -17.25
C VAL A 164 3.22 -5.96 -18.70
N ALA A 165 2.01 -6.41 -19.04
CA ALA A 165 1.69 -6.85 -20.39
C ALA A 165 1.76 -5.72 -21.44
N GLU A 166 1.29 -4.52 -21.09
CA GLU A 166 1.32 -3.32 -21.95
C GLU A 166 2.77 -2.90 -22.27
N LYS A 167 3.66 -2.95 -21.27
CA LYS A 167 5.05 -2.51 -21.38
C LYS A 167 6.02 -3.62 -21.83
N GLY A 168 5.56 -4.86 -21.92
CA GLY A 168 6.39 -6.02 -22.26
C GLY A 168 7.47 -6.30 -21.22
N LEU A 169 7.12 -6.16 -19.94
CA LEU A 169 8.02 -6.30 -18.79
C LEU A 169 8.03 -7.69 -18.16
#